data_AF-A0A257GZ58-F1
#
_entry.id   AF-A0A257GZ58-F1
#
_cell.length_a   1.000
_cell.length_b   1.000
_cell.length_c   1.000
_cell.angle_alpha   90.00
_cell.angle_beta   90.00
_cell.angle_gamma   90.00
#
_symmetry.space_group_name_H-M   'P 1'
#
loop_
_entity.id
_entity.type
_entity.pdbx_description
1 polymer ?
#
loop_
_entity_poly.entity_id
_entity_poly.type
_entity_poly.pdbx_seq_one_letter_code
_entity_poly.pdbx_strand_id
1 'polypeptide(L)' 'MQLSYPERFERDMACTEAEWLRWLPGAIGDHHWKLQTQSAGVRIGDGALGLKWQVAEPREIALVRLPRLL' A
#
# COMPACT_ATOMS: atom_id res chain seq x y z
N MET A 1 -14.02 -4.14 -18.05
CA MET A 1 -13.84 -5.17 -17.01
C MET A 1 -14.10 -4.49 -15.67
N GLN A 2 -15.27 -4.68 -15.06
CA GLN A 2 -15.57 -4.08 -13.76
C GLN A 2 -14.96 -4.99 -12.70
N LEU A 3 -13.84 -4.59 -12.09
CA LEU A 3 -13.26 -5.31 -10.97
C LEU A 3 -14.07 -4.93 -9.72
N SER A 4 -14.87 -5.88 -9.23
CA SER A 4 -15.47 -5.75 -7.91
C SER A 4 -14.37 -6.02 -6.89
N TYR A 5 -14.01 -4.98 -6.12
CA TYR A 5 -13.09 -5.11 -5.00
C TYR A 5 -13.89 -5.19 -3.71
N PRO A 6 -13.61 -6.17 -2.82
CA PRO A 6 -14.21 -6.21 -1.49
C PRO A 6 -13.81 -4.98 -0.66
N GLU A 7 -14.62 -4.66 0.34
CA GLU A 7 -14.34 -3.59 1.32
C GLU A 7 -12.99 -3.76 2.06
N ARG A 8 -12.50 -5.01 2.14
CA ARG A 8 -11.20 -5.37 2.69
C ARG A 8 -10.47 -6.22 1.66
N PHE A 9 -9.26 -5.80 1.29
CA PHE A 9 -8.39 -6.55 0.39
C PHE A 9 -6.95 -6.48 0.88
N GLU A 10 -6.14 -7.41 0.41
CA GLU A 10 -4.71 -7.52 0.70
C GLU A 10 -3.95 -7.57 -0.61
N ARG A 11 -2.71 -7.06 -0.64
CA ARG A 11 -1.87 -7.10 -1.83
C ARG A 11 -0.40 -7.22 -1.47
N ASP A 12 0.25 -8.26 -1.98
CA ASP A 12 1.70 -8.43 -1.90
C ASP A 12 2.39 -7.56 -2.93
N MET A 13 3.30 -6.70 -2.47
CA MET A 13 3.99 -5.70 -3.27
C MET A 13 5.49 -5.96 -3.32
N ALA A 14 6.03 -6.01 -4.53
CA ALA A 14 7.47 -6.17 -4.78
C ALA A 14 8.24 -4.84 -4.64
N CYS A 15 8.02 -4.09 -3.56
CA CYS A 15 8.65 -2.79 -3.30
C CYS A 15 9.10 -2.66 -1.83
N THR A 16 10.03 -1.74 -1.59
CA THR A 16 10.41 -1.30 -0.24
C THR A 16 9.37 -0.34 0.35
N GLU A 17 9.36 -0.19 1.67
CA GLU A 17 8.53 0.82 2.33
C GLU A 17 8.89 2.25 1.88
N ALA A 18 10.16 2.53 1.62
CA ALA A 18 10.58 3.85 1.13
C ALA A 18 10.01 4.16 -0.27
N GLU A 19 9.94 3.17 -1.16
CA GLU A 19 9.28 3.33 -2.48
C GLU A 19 7.78 3.52 -2.33
N TRP A 20 7.14 2.70 -1.49
CA TRP A 20 5.72 2.82 -1.17
C TRP A 20 5.37 4.23 -0.67
N LEU A 21 6.11 4.74 0.31
CA LEU A 21 5.91 6.08 0.88
C LEU A 21 6.19 7.19 -0.14
N ARG A 22 7.11 7.00 -1.08
CA ARG A 22 7.33 7.97 -2.17
C ARG A 22 6.15 8.04 -3.14
N TRP A 23 5.51 6.92 -3.44
CA TRP A 23 4.38 6.87 -4.38
C TRP A 23 3.04 7.22 -3.74
N LEU A 24 2.87 6.93 -2.45
CA LEU A 24 1.61 7.06 -1.73
C LEU A 24 0.94 8.44 -1.89
N PRO A 25 1.63 9.59 -1.74
CA PRO A 25 1.01 10.90 -1.93
C PRO A 25 0.44 11.10 -3.34
N GLY A 26 1.17 10.65 -4.38
CA GLY A 26 0.73 10.77 -5.77
C GLY A 26 -0.47 9.88 -6.08
N ALA A 27 -0.57 8.71 -5.45
CA ALA A 27 -1.72 7.81 -5.58
C ALA A 27 -2.97 8.33 -4.83
N ILE A 28 -2.78 9.01 -3.70
CA ILE A 28 -3.86 9.63 -2.92
C ILE A 28 -4.39 10.90 -3.59
N GLY A 29 -3.55 11.67 -4.27
CA GLY A 29 -3.94 12.94 -4.89
C GLY A 29 -4.39 13.97 -3.85
N ASP A 30 -5.47 14.70 -4.13
CA ASP A 30 -5.96 15.82 -3.31
C ASP A 30 -6.75 15.39 -2.05
N HIS A 31 -6.87 14.08 -1.80
CA HIS A 31 -7.61 13.57 -0.65
C HIS A 31 -6.89 13.88 0.67
N HIS A 32 -7.65 14.29 1.70
CA HIS A 32 -7.10 14.47 3.03
C HIS A 32 -6.64 13.13 3.59
N TRP A 33 -5.41 13.06 4.08
CA TRP A 33 -4.86 11.85 4.62
C TRP A 33 -3.88 12.11 5.76
N LYS A 34 -3.66 11.07 6.56
CA LYS A 34 -2.70 11.07 7.66
C LYS A 34 -1.83 9.83 7.56
N LEU A 35 -0.52 10.03 7.64
CA LEU A 35 0.47 8.97 7.72
C LEU A 35 0.77 8.67 9.20
N GLN A 36 0.85 7.40 9.54
CA GLN A 36 1.35 6.88 10.80
C GLN A 36 2.43 5.83 10.52
N THR A 37 3.07 5.29 11.56
CA THR A 37 3.97 4.16 11.39
C THR A 37 3.22 3.00 10.74
N GLN A 38 3.67 2.57 9.55
CA GLN A 38 3.15 1.40 8.84
C GLN A 38 1.65 1.42 8.53
N SER A 39 1.05 2.62 8.47
CA SER A 39 -0.36 2.78 8.14
C SER A 39 -0.69 4.18 7.64
N ALA A 40 -1.78 4.30 6.90
CA ALA A 40 -2.32 5.59 6.48
C ALA A 40 -3.86 5.56 6.48
N GLY A 41 -4.47 6.67 6.89
CA GLY A 41 -5.90 6.89 6.76
C GLY A 41 -6.18 7.96 5.72
N VAL A 42 -7.02 7.65 4.73
CA VAL A 42 -7.39 8.55 3.63
C VAL A 42 -8.89 8.82 3.67
N ARG A 43 -9.30 10.07 3.48
CA ARG A 43 -10.70 10.49 3.37
C ARG A 43 -11.06 10.69 1.90
N ILE A 44 -12.03 9.91 1.41
CA ILE A 44 -12.47 9.89 0.02
C ILE A 44 -13.97 10.18 -0.01
N GLY A 45 -14.34 11.44 -0.26
CA GLY A 45 -15.72 11.91 -0.10
C GLY A 45 -16.22 11.66 1.33
N ASP A 46 -17.37 11.01 1.45
CA ASP A 46 -17.94 10.61 2.74
C ASP A 46 -17.26 9.35 3.33
N GLY A 47 -16.57 8.57 2.49
CA GLY A 47 -15.90 7.32 2.84
C GLY A 47 -14.47 7.49 3.36
N ALA A 48 -13.94 6.42 3.96
CA ALA A 48 -12.55 6.35 4.41
C ALA A 48 -11.87 5.09 3.86
N LEU A 49 -10.59 5.21 3.52
CA LEU A 49 -9.71 4.10 3.20
C LEU A 49 -8.65 3.99 4.30
N GLY A 50 -8.60 2.84 4.95
CA GLY A 50 -7.51 2.49 5.86
C GLY A 50 -6.49 1.61 5.16
N LEU A 51 -5.24 2.04 5.17
CA LEU A 51 -4.10 1.28 4.66
C LEU A 51 -3.25 0.85 5.85
N LYS A 52 -2.85 -0.41 5.86
CA LYS A 52 -1.84 -0.96 6.75
C LYS A 52 -0.86 -1.74 5.91
N TRP A 53 0.40 -1.70 6.30
CA TRP A 53 1.41 -2.52 5.63
C TRP A 53 2.47 -2.98 6.61
N GLN A 54 3.22 -4.00 6.22
CA GLN A 54 4.38 -4.50 6.95
C GLN A 54 5.50 -4.88 5.98
N VAL A 55 6.74 -4.63 6.38
CA VAL A 55 7.92 -5.11 5.65
C VAL A 55 8.08 -6.60 5.96
N ALA A 56 8.04 -7.43 4.93
CA ALA A 56 8.22 -8.87 5.04
C ALA A 56 9.62 -9.27 4.59
N GLU A 57 10.00 -10.52 4.86
CA GLU A 57 11.23 -11.08 4.31
C GLU A 57 11.21 -10.99 2.77
N PRO A 58 12.33 -10.56 2.14
CA PRO A 58 12.43 -10.50 0.69
C PRO A 58 12.07 -11.84 0.05
N ARG A 59 11.35 -11.79 -1.06
CA ARG A 59 11.01 -12.99 -1.83
C ARG A 59 12.21 -13.37 -2.70
N GLU A 60 12.75 -14.56 -2.48
CA GLU A 60 13.84 -15.11 -3.29
C GLU A 60 13.30 -16.11 -4.32
N ILE A 61 13.66 -15.89 -5.59
CA ILE A 61 13.32 -16.76 -6.71
C ILE A 61 14.59 -16.98 -7.53
N ALA A 62 15.23 -18.15 -7.35
CA ALA A 62 16.57 -18.43 -7.88
C ALA A 62 17.59 -17.36 -7.45
N LEU A 63 18.12 -16.58 -8.39
CA LEU A 63 19.08 -15.50 -8.13
C LEU A 63 18.42 -14.13 -7.89
N VAL A 64 17.11 -14.03 -8.06
CA VAL A 64 16.37 -12.77 -7.90
C VAL A 64 15.94 -12.62 -6.44
N ARG A 65 16.19 -11.45 -5.85
CA ARG A 65 15.72 -11.07 -4.52
C ARG A 65 14.86 -9.81 -4.62
N LEU A 66 13.57 -9.96 -4.36
CA LEU A 66 12.60 -8.86 -4.44
C LEU A 66 12.25 -8.36 -3.04
N PRO A 67 12.25 -7.03 -2.78
CA PRO A 67 11.69 -6.50 -1.55
C PRO A 67 10.20 -6.84 -1.48
N ARG A 68 9.67 -6.97 -0.26
CA ARG A 68 8.29 -7.42 -0.06
C ARG A 68 7.58 -6.57 0.97
N LEU A 69 6.45 -6.02 0.59
CA LEU A 69 5.53 -5.27 1.45
C LEU A 69 4.16 -5.97 1.41
N LEU A 70 3.57 -6.23 2.57
CA LEU A 70 2.25 -6.85 2.74
C LEU A 70 1.27 -5.87 3.35
#